data_AF-A0A8J3X687-F1
#
_entry.id   AF-A0A8J3X687-F1
#
_cell.length_a   1.000
_cell.length_b   1.000
_cell.length_c   1.000
_cell.angle_alpha   90.00
_cell.angle_beta   90.00
_cell.angle_gamma   90.00
#
_symmetry.space_group_name_H-M   'P 1'
#
loop_
_entity.id
_entity.type
_entity.pdbx_description
1 polymer ?
#
loop_
_entity_poly.entity_id
_entity_poly.type
_entity_poly.pdbx_seq_one_letter_code
_entity_poly.pdbx_strand_id
1 'polypeptide(L)' 'MATLEDLQKMADQVRAASQALDDLRQRRDDLIRKVRRSTEHTVPEIAEAAGVSQATVKTVIRGLR' A
#
# COMPACT_ATOMS: atom_id res chain seq x y z
N MET A 1 -13.54 22.31 -26.39
CA MET A 1 -12.97 21.03 -26.87
C MET A 1 -11.56 20.94 -26.33
N ALA A 2 -11.16 19.81 -25.74
CA ALA A 2 -9.78 19.62 -25.28
C ALA A 2 -8.86 19.63 -26.50
N THR A 3 -7.74 20.35 -26.40
CA THR A 3 -6.72 20.37 -27.46
C THR A 3 -5.89 19.08 -27.42
N LEU A 4 -5.15 18.81 -28.50
CA LEU A 4 -4.19 17.70 -28.51
C LEU A 4 -3.14 17.83 -27.38
N GLU A 5 -2.74 19.06 -27.06
CA GLU A 5 -1.83 19.35 -25.94
C GLU A 5 -2.45 19.01 -24.58
N ASP A 6 -3.75 19.29 -24.39
CA ASP A 6 -4.45 18.94 -23.16
C ASP A 6 -4.54 17.43 -22.98
N LEU A 7 -4.85 16.69 -24.05
CA LEU A 7 -4.88 15.23 -24.04
C LEU A 7 -3.50 14.64 -23.71
N GLN A 8 -2.43 15.23 -24.25
CA GLN A 8 -1.07 14.79 -23.97
C GLN A 8 -0.67 15.03 -22.51
N LYS A 9 -1.00 16.21 -21.95
CA LYS A 9 -0.78 16.51 -20.53
C LYS A 9 -1.56 15.55 -19.62
N MET A 10 -2.82 15.25 -19.94
CA MET A 10 -3.61 14.29 -19.17
C MET A 10 -3.02 12.88 -19.24
N ALA A 11 -2.54 12.44 -20.40
CA ALA A 11 -1.89 11.14 -20.56
C ALA A 11 -0.62 11.04 -19.70
N ASP A 12 0.18 12.10 -19.64
CA ASP A 12 1.40 12.14 -18.83
C ASP A 12 1.07 12.14 -17.32
N GLN A 13 0.02 12.85 -16.89
CA GLN A 13 -0.47 12.81 -15.51
C GLN A 13 -0.95 11.41 -15.11
N VAL A 14 -1.70 10.74 -15.98
CA VAL A 14 -2.17 9.36 -15.73
C VAL A 14 -0.99 8.40 -15.64
N ARG A 15 0.02 8.54 -16.50
CA ARG A 15 1.25 7.72 -16.43
C ARG A 15 2.00 7.95 -15.12
N ALA A 16 2.19 9.20 -14.72
CA ALA A 16 2.84 9.54 -13.46
C ALA A 16 2.07 9.00 -12.24
N ALA A 17 0.75 9.15 -12.23
CA ALA A 17 -0.10 8.62 -11.16
C ALA A 17 -0.06 7.08 -11.09
N SER A 18 -0.01 6.42 -12.25
CA SER A 18 0.10 4.96 -12.33
C SER A 18 1.44 4.47 -11.76
N GLN A 19 2.54 5.11 -12.14
CA GLN A 19 3.87 4.81 -11.60
C GLN A 19 3.93 5.02 -10.09
N ALA A 20 3.42 6.16 -9.59
CA ALA A 20 3.36 6.42 -8.16
C ALA A 20 2.51 5.38 -7.40
N LEU A 21 1.42 4.92 -8.01
CA LEU A 21 0.58 3.87 -7.42
C LEU A 21 1.32 2.54 -7.31
N ASP A 22 2.10 2.18 -8.33
CA ASP A 22 2.88 0.94 -8.33
C ASP A 22 4.02 1.00 -7.29
N ASP A 23 4.70 2.14 -7.16
CA ASP A 23 5.69 2.37 -6.10
C ASP A 23 5.08 2.25 -4.70
N LEU A 24 3.90 2.83 -4.49
CA LEU A 24 3.16 2.74 -3.23
C LEU A 24 2.72 1.30 -2.94
N ARG A 25 2.29 0.54 -3.95
CA ARG A 25 1.95 -0.89 -3.81
C ARG A 25 3.17 -1.70 -3.40
N GLN A 26 4.31 -1.48 -4.03
CA GLN A 26 5.55 -2.17 -3.69
C GLN A 26 5.99 -1.86 -2.27
N ARG A 27 5.99 -0.57 -1.88
CA ARG A 27 6.32 -0.14 -0.51
C ARG A 27 5.37 -0.74 0.53
N ARG A 28 4.07 -0.78 0.24
CA ARG A 28 3.08 -1.42 1.11
C ARG A 28 3.40 -2.91 1.30
N ASP A 29 3.76 -3.61 0.24
CA ASP A 29 4.03 -5.05 0.30
C ASP A 29 5.35 -5.36 1.02
N ASP A 30 6.35 -4.48 0.91
CA ASP A 30 7.57 -4.53 1.73
C ASP A 30 7.28 -4.32 3.22
N LEU A 31 6.43 -3.34 3.56
CA LEU A 31 6.02 -3.10 4.94
C LEU A 31 5.25 -4.28 5.52
N ILE A 32 4.36 -4.90 4.75
CA ILE A 32 3.65 -6.12 5.17
C ILE A 32 4.63 -7.27 5.41
N ARG A 33 5.63 -7.44 4.55
CA ARG A 33 6.70 -8.43 4.77
C ARG A 33 7.48 -8.13 6.06
N LYS A 34 7.74 -6.86 6.37
CA LYS A 34 8.39 -6.45 7.63
C LYS A 34 7.53 -6.80 8.85
N VAL A 35 6.23 -6.49 8.80
CA VAL A 35 5.28 -6.85 9.88
C VAL A 35 5.22 -8.37 10.09
N ARG A 36 5.18 -9.16 9.01
CA ARG A 36 5.21 -10.64 9.09
C ARG A 36 6.47 -11.21 9.75
N ARG A 37 7.62 -10.55 9.52
CA ARG A 37 8.91 -10.95 10.09
C ARG A 37 9.17 -10.38 11.47
N SER A 38 8.37 -9.41 11.92
CA SER A 38 8.49 -8.84 13.25
C SER A 38 8.06 -9.86 14.28
N THR A 39 8.99 -10.29 15.13
CA THR A 39 8.74 -11.16 16.29
C THR A 39 8.70 -10.37 17.60
N GLU A 40 8.93 -9.06 17.53
CA GLU A 40 9.15 -8.19 18.70
C GLU A 40 7.86 -7.62 19.30
N HIS A 41 6.74 -7.70 18.56
CA HIS A 41 5.48 -7.09 18.97
C HIS A 41 4.31 -8.06 18.92
N THR A 42 3.39 -7.93 19.86
CA THR A 42 2.18 -8.75 19.90
C THR A 42 1.15 -8.25 18.89
N VAL A 43 0.21 -9.13 18.48
CA VAL A 43 -0.89 -8.75 17.57
C VAL A 43 -1.70 -7.53 18.08
N PRO A 44 -2.04 -7.42 19.38
CA PRO A 44 -2.70 -6.23 19.92
C PRO A 44 -1.90 -4.94 19.74
N GLU A 45 -0.60 -4.95 20.05
CA GLU A 45 0.28 -3.78 19.91
C GLU A 45 0.35 -3.29 18.46
N ILE A 46 0.47 -4.23 17.53
CA ILE A 46 0.50 -3.91 16.10
C ILE A 46 -0.85 -3.31 15.65
N ALA A 47 -1.96 -3.88 16.13
CA ALA A 47 -3.30 -3.42 15.79
C ALA A 47 -3.56 -2.00 16.32
N GLU A 48 -3.15 -1.72 17.55
CA GLU A 48 -3.24 -0.41 18.18
C GLU A 48 -2.38 0.63 17.45
N ALA A 49 -1.10 0.32 17.21
CA ALA A 49 -0.17 1.23 16.53
C ALA A 49 -0.59 1.52 15.08
N ALA A 50 -1.17 0.55 14.38
CA ALA A 50 -1.64 0.70 13.01
C ALA A 50 -3.07 1.25 12.89
N GLY A 51 -3.81 1.37 14.00
CA GLY A 51 -5.21 1.82 13.99
C GLY A 51 -6.16 0.87 13.25
N VAL A 52 -5.87 -0.44 13.26
CA VAL A 52 -6.68 -1.46 12.58
C VAL A 52 -7.14 -2.55 13.54
N SER A 53 -8.06 -3.41 13.10
CA SER A 53 -8.50 -4.54 13.91
C SER A 53 -7.40 -5.60 14.06
N GLN A 54 -7.39 -6.33 15.19
CA GLN A 54 -6.52 -7.50 15.36
C GLN A 54 -6.78 -8.59 14.31
N ALA A 55 -8.02 -8.69 13.80
CA ALA A 55 -8.35 -9.62 12.72
C ALA A 55 -7.60 -9.27 11.42
N THR A 56 -7.55 -7.98 11.07
CA THR A 56 -6.78 -7.46 9.94
C THR A 56 -5.30 -7.82 10.09
N VAL A 57 -4.71 -7.61 11.27
CA VAL A 57 -3.31 -7.96 11.55
C VAL A 57 -3.08 -9.46 11.40
N LYS A 58 -3.97 -10.32 11.93
CA LYS A 58 -3.87 -11.78 11.79
C LYS A 58 -3.93 -12.23 10.34
N THR A 59 -4.81 -11.65 9.53
CA THR A 59 -4.88 -11.92 8.08
C THR A 59 -3.58 -11.55 7.38
N VAL A 60 -3.04 -10.37 7.71
CA VAL A 60 -1.74 -9.92 7.18
C VAL A 60 -0.63 -10.88 7.58
N ILE A 61 -0.51 -11.27 8.85
CA ILE A 61 0.53 -12.19 9.33
C ILE A 61 0.42 -13.56 8.67
N ARG A 62 -0.79 -14.11 8.55
CA ARG A 62 -1.04 -15.48 8.04
C ARG A 62 -0.79 -15.66 6.55
N GLY A 63 -0.60 -14.60 5.77
CA GLY A 63 -0.41 -14.76 4.33
C GLY A 63 -1.70 -14.80 3.51
N LEU A 64 -2.87 -14.78 4.13
CA LEU A 64 -4.16 -14.88 3.46
C LEU A 64 -4.50 -13.52 2.82
N ARG A 65 -4.31 -13.39 1.51
CA ARG A 65 -4.82 -12.28 0.71
C ARG A 65 -5.81 -12.82 -0.30
#